data_AF-A0A4R0E9L8-F1
#
_entry.id   AF-A0A4R0E9L8-F1
#
_cell.length_a   1.000
_cell.length_b   1.000
_cell.length_c   1.000
_cell.angle_alpha   90.00
_cell.angle_beta   90.00
_cell.angle_gamma   90.00
#
_symmetry.space_group_name_H-M   'P 1'
#
loop_
_entity.id
_entity.type
_entity.pdbx_description
1 polymer ?
#
loop_
_entity_poly.entity_id
_entity_poly.type
_entity_poly.pdbx_seq_one_letter_code
_entity_poly.pdbx_strand_id
1 'polypeptide(L)'
;MGQDGGVEGRDYIENNSWAIVSLMAFGLDSPTRLYLYSQHVRQRNIPDGGIPTVGMEGFYNTDAALTSAPNVKRENYYSHLDDHADIDADMLTAKIESVLAENVKPTNMTRLGKTHMQRVLTGINSLSTKGSSNPNDWIVNCSRQGVDQENKNLANQTTLNLTLKTGAIEHDVVAGIAF
;
A
#
# COMPACT_ATOMS: atom_id res chain seq x y z
N MET A 1 10.22 9.83 -8.40
CA MET A 1 9.37 10.58 -7.45
C MET A 1 9.85 10.24 -6.06
N GLY A 2 9.83 11.18 -5.11
CA GLY A 2 10.25 10.91 -3.74
C GLY A 2 9.49 11.77 -2.75
N GLN A 3 9.37 11.26 -1.54
CA GLN A 3 8.79 11.92 -0.38
C GLN A 3 9.78 11.73 0.77
N ASP A 4 10.01 12.80 1.53
CA ASP A 4 10.86 12.80 2.70
C ASP A 4 10.26 13.82 3.68
N GLY A 5 9.98 13.40 4.91
CA GLY A 5 9.51 14.31 5.93
C GLY A 5 8.59 13.72 6.99
N GLY A 6 8.45 14.50 8.06
CA GLY A 6 7.58 14.21 9.19
C GLY A 6 6.09 14.35 8.84
N VAL A 7 5.24 13.75 9.68
CA VAL A 7 3.78 13.84 9.56
C VAL A 7 3.24 14.95 10.45
N GLU A 8 2.43 15.85 9.88
CA GLU A 8 1.83 16.96 10.63
C GLU A 8 0.98 16.45 11.80
N GLY A 9 1.22 17.02 12.98
CA GLY A 9 0.49 16.71 14.20
C GLY A 9 0.88 15.39 14.85
N ARG A 10 1.98 14.73 14.43
CA ARG A 10 2.54 13.53 15.05
C ARG A 10 4.05 13.67 15.24
N ASP A 11 4.50 13.58 16.49
CA ASP A 11 5.92 13.61 16.78
C ASP A 11 6.61 12.32 16.29
N TYR A 12 7.84 12.46 15.76
CA TYR A 12 8.74 11.37 15.34
C TYR A 12 8.27 10.45 14.20
N ILE A 13 7.05 10.62 13.69
CA ILE A 13 6.55 9.86 12.53
C ILE A 13 7.09 10.45 11.24
N GLU A 14 7.63 9.58 10.37
CA GLU A 14 8.25 9.97 9.10
C GLU A 14 7.80 9.05 7.96
N ASN A 15 7.64 9.64 6.78
CA ASN A 15 7.34 8.92 5.54
C ASN A 15 8.41 9.22 4.49
N ASN A 16 9.36 8.31 4.33
CA ASN A 16 10.47 8.47 3.39
C ASN A 16 10.36 7.43 2.29
N SER A 17 10.15 7.86 1.06
CA SER A 17 10.02 6.96 -0.09
C SER A 17 10.63 7.53 -1.35
N TRP A 18 11.07 6.63 -2.23
CA TRP A 18 11.44 6.98 -3.58
C TRP A 18 11.02 5.89 -4.57
N ALA A 19 10.79 6.32 -5.80
CA ALA A 19 10.41 5.45 -6.89
C ALA A 19 11.11 5.86 -8.19
N ILE A 20 11.64 4.87 -8.88
CA ILE A 20 12.14 4.96 -10.26
C ILE A 20 11.20 4.14 -11.14
N VAL A 21 10.71 4.76 -12.20
CA VAL A 21 9.86 4.12 -13.20
C VAL A 21 10.43 4.43 -14.57
N SER A 22 10.61 3.37 -15.36
CA SER A 22 11.17 3.45 -16.70
C SER A 22 10.24 2.77 -17.69
N LEU A 23 10.13 3.34 -18.89
CA LEU A 23 9.33 2.82 -19.98
C LEU A 23 10.15 2.87 -21.27
N MET A 24 10.10 1.78 -22.03
CA MET A 24 10.60 1.71 -23.39
C MET A 24 9.51 1.17 -24.31
N ALA A 25 9.29 1.83 -25.44
CA ALA A 25 8.29 1.43 -26.42
C ALA A 25 8.95 1.24 -27.80
N PHE A 26 8.52 0.20 -28.52
CA PHE A 26 9.02 -0.14 -29.85
C PHE A 26 7.85 -0.28 -30.82
N GLY A 27 8.10 0.08 -32.09
CA GLY A 27 7.14 -0.12 -33.17
C GLY A 27 5.91 0.79 -33.10
N LEU A 28 6.02 1.99 -32.52
CA LEU A 28 4.92 2.93 -32.32
C LEU A 28 4.15 3.25 -33.62
N ASP A 29 4.87 3.36 -34.74
CA ASP A 29 4.30 3.59 -36.08
C ASP A 29 4.04 2.30 -36.88
N SER A 30 4.02 1.14 -36.21
CA SER A 30 3.82 -0.16 -36.85
C SER A 30 2.58 -0.88 -36.29
N PRO A 31 2.06 -1.91 -37.00
CA PRO A 31 0.93 -2.70 -36.51
C PRO A 31 1.20 -3.41 -35.17
N THR A 32 2.47 -3.66 -34.83
CA THR A 32 2.86 -4.37 -33.61
C THR A 32 3.69 -3.48 -32.70
N ARG A 33 3.21 -3.28 -31.47
CA ARG A 33 3.83 -2.41 -30.47
C ARG A 33 4.25 -3.23 -29.27
N LEU A 34 5.50 -3.08 -28.85
CA LEU A 34 6.03 -3.68 -27.62
C LEU A 34 6.32 -2.57 -26.62
N TYR A 35 5.85 -2.74 -25.39
CA TYR A 35 6.11 -1.87 -24.27
C TYR A 35 6.75 -2.66 -23.14
N LEU A 36 7.86 -2.12 -22.62
CA LEU A 36 8.56 -2.65 -21.45
C LEU A 36 8.51 -1.60 -20.34
N TYR A 37 8.01 -1.98 -19.19
CA TYR A 37 7.92 -1.15 -18.00
C TYR A 37 8.78 -1.76 -16.89
N SER A 38 9.49 -0.91 -16.18
CA SER A 38 10.20 -1.26 -14.95
C SER A 38 9.81 -0.26 -13.87
N GLN A 39 9.54 -0.77 -12.67
CA GLN A 39 9.23 0.03 -11.49
C GLN A 39 10.01 -0.51 -10.30
N HIS A 40 10.67 0.39 -9.59
CA HIS A 40 11.40 0.14 -8.36
C HIS A 40 10.94 1.16 -7.32
N VAL A 41 10.36 0.71 -6.22
CA VAL A 41 9.89 1.54 -5.11
C VAL A 41 10.60 1.12 -3.83
N ARG A 42 11.06 2.10 -3.06
CA ARG A 42 11.64 1.91 -1.74
C ARG A 42 10.94 2.83 -0.76
N GLN A 43 10.54 2.30 0.39
CA GLN A 43 9.96 3.06 1.49
C GLN A 43 10.71 2.71 2.78
N ARG A 44 10.98 3.73 3.60
CA ARG A 44 11.71 3.66 4.87
C ARG A 44 10.98 4.57 5.85
N ASN A 45 9.93 4.07 6.47
CA ASN A 45 9.02 4.90 7.27
C ASN A 45 9.15 4.58 8.75
N ILE A 46 8.84 5.56 9.61
CA ILE A 46 8.60 5.33 11.03
C ILE A 46 7.09 5.16 11.20
N PRO A 47 6.59 3.95 11.51
CA PRO A 47 5.16 3.67 11.49
C PRO A 47 4.45 4.21 12.73
N ASP A 48 3.17 4.51 12.53
CA ASP A 48 2.32 5.11 13.55
C ASP A 48 1.29 4.10 14.09
N GLY A 49 1.42 3.76 15.37
CA GLY A 49 0.49 2.86 16.07
C GLY A 49 -0.74 3.54 16.66
N GLY A 50 -0.84 4.86 16.48
CA GLY A 50 -1.90 5.70 16.98
C GLY A 50 -1.67 6.22 18.41
N ILE A 51 -2.74 6.78 18.96
CA ILE A 51 -2.83 7.29 20.32
C ILE A 51 -4.03 6.63 21.03
N PRO A 52 -4.01 6.52 22.37
CA PRO A 52 -5.17 6.06 23.10
C PRO A 52 -6.44 6.88 22.81
N THR A 53 -7.58 6.20 22.75
CA THR A 53 -8.89 6.82 22.51
C THR A 53 -9.57 7.33 23.78
N VAL A 54 -8.82 7.40 24.89
CA VAL A 54 -9.30 7.94 26.16
C VAL A 54 -9.82 9.37 25.97
N GLY A 55 -10.97 9.69 26.57
CA GLY A 55 -11.60 11.00 26.45
C GLY A 55 -12.41 11.24 25.17
N MET A 56 -12.39 10.30 24.21
CA MET A 56 -13.21 10.38 23.00
C MET A 56 -14.65 9.91 23.26
N GLU A 57 -15.60 10.42 22.46
CA GLU A 57 -16.99 9.97 22.51
C GLU A 57 -17.06 8.44 22.25
N GLY A 58 -17.78 7.72 23.10
CA GLY A 58 -17.87 6.27 23.01
C GLY A 58 -16.72 5.50 23.67
N PHE A 59 -15.85 6.15 24.46
CA PHE A 59 -14.89 5.45 25.33
C PHE A 59 -15.55 5.00 26.64
N TYR A 60 -15.68 3.69 26.86
CA TYR A 60 -16.34 3.08 28.03
C TYR A 60 -15.74 1.71 28.38
N ASN A 61 -16.29 1.04 29.41
CA ASN A 61 -15.86 -0.29 29.88
C ASN A 61 -14.40 -0.33 30.40
N THR A 62 -14.06 0.63 31.26
CA THR A 62 -12.74 0.76 31.89
C THR A 62 -12.88 1.36 33.30
N ASP A 63 -11.77 1.65 33.98
CA ASP A 63 -11.77 2.34 35.27
C ASP A 63 -12.51 3.69 35.16
N ALA A 64 -13.34 4.03 36.16
CA ALA A 64 -14.11 5.29 36.15
C ALA A 64 -13.22 6.54 36.00
N ALA A 65 -11.99 6.48 36.51
CA ALA A 65 -11.00 7.55 36.35
C ALA A 65 -10.55 7.69 34.88
N LEU A 66 -10.40 6.60 34.13
CA LEU A 66 -10.07 6.61 32.71
C LEU A 66 -11.27 7.06 31.85
N THR A 67 -12.49 6.67 32.21
CA THR A 67 -13.70 7.10 31.48
C THR A 67 -13.91 8.62 31.56
N SER A 68 -13.48 9.25 32.65
CA SER A 68 -13.59 10.71 32.86
C SER A 68 -12.33 11.49 32.48
N ALA A 69 -11.29 10.81 32.01
CA ALA A 69 -10.03 11.44 31.64
C ALA A 69 -10.15 12.20 30.31
N PRO A 70 -9.47 13.35 30.16
CA PRO A 70 -9.48 14.10 28.92
C PRO A 70 -8.71 13.38 27.81
N ASN A 71 -8.92 13.82 26.57
CA ASN A 71 -8.11 13.40 25.44
C ASN A 71 -6.61 13.64 25.69
N VAL A 72 -5.79 12.69 25.25
CA VAL A 72 -4.35 12.90 25.17
C VAL A 72 -4.02 13.91 24.07
N LYS A 73 -2.83 14.51 24.14
CA LYS A 73 -2.32 15.35 23.06
C LYS A 73 -2.17 14.52 21.79
N ARG A 74 -2.54 15.10 20.65
CA ARG A 74 -2.56 14.41 19.36
C ARG A 74 -1.14 14.10 18.87
N GLU A 75 -0.19 14.92 19.29
CA GLU A 75 1.22 14.86 18.92
C GLU A 75 1.96 13.71 19.62
N ASN A 76 1.41 13.17 20.71
CA ASN A 76 2.06 12.15 21.52
C ASN A 76 2.51 10.92 20.69
N TYR A 77 3.74 10.48 20.96
CA TYR A 77 4.34 9.29 20.38
C TYR A 77 4.43 8.19 21.44
N TYR A 78 3.70 7.08 21.22
CA TYR A 78 3.64 5.92 22.12
C TYR A 78 4.38 4.69 21.56
N SER A 79 5.05 4.86 20.42
CA SER A 79 5.77 3.80 19.74
C SER A 79 7.21 3.64 20.26
N HIS A 80 7.91 2.61 19.78
CA HIS A 80 9.32 2.41 20.13
C HIS A 80 10.24 3.17 19.16
N LEU A 81 11.45 3.52 19.59
CA LEU A 81 12.46 4.16 18.73
C LEU A 81 12.95 3.26 17.58
N ASP A 82 12.78 1.95 17.73
CA ASP A 82 13.22 0.93 16.74
C ASP A 82 12.08 0.48 15.82
N ASP A 83 10.92 1.13 15.90
CA ASP A 83 9.81 0.83 15.02
C ASP A 83 10.12 1.37 13.62
N HIS A 84 9.87 0.53 12.61
CA HIS A 84 10.20 0.80 11.22
C HIS A 84 9.18 0.10 10.32
N ALA A 85 8.97 0.65 9.14
CA ALA A 85 8.18 0.05 8.08
C ALA A 85 8.90 0.22 6.75
N ASP A 86 9.63 -0.81 6.38
CA ASP A 86 10.46 -0.86 5.18
C ASP A 86 9.77 -1.69 4.11
N ILE A 87 9.68 -1.12 2.91
CA ILE A 87 9.09 -1.79 1.75
C ILE A 87 10.04 -1.67 0.57
N ASP A 88 10.37 -2.81 -0.02
CA ASP A 88 11.10 -2.93 -1.26
C ASP A 88 10.20 -3.60 -2.31
N ALA A 89 9.75 -2.85 -3.31
CA ALA A 89 8.91 -3.36 -4.37
C ALA A 89 9.56 -3.18 -5.75
N ASP A 90 9.68 -4.29 -6.47
CA ASP A 90 10.25 -4.35 -7.81
C ASP A 90 9.25 -5.00 -8.77
N MET A 91 9.04 -4.39 -9.93
CA MET A 91 8.08 -4.86 -10.92
C MET A 91 8.60 -4.67 -12.33
N LEU A 92 8.42 -5.70 -13.16
CA LEU A 92 8.69 -5.69 -14.58
C LEU A 92 7.40 -6.06 -15.32
N THR A 93 7.02 -5.26 -16.32
CA THR A 93 5.86 -5.54 -17.16
C THR A 93 6.28 -5.51 -18.62
N ALA A 94 5.93 -6.55 -19.37
CA ALA A 94 6.02 -6.58 -20.82
C ALA A 94 4.61 -6.61 -21.39
N LYS A 95 4.31 -5.71 -22.32
CA LYS A 95 3.02 -5.66 -23.01
C LYS A 95 3.27 -5.61 -24.50
N ILE A 96 2.69 -6.56 -25.23
CA ILE A 96 2.69 -6.57 -26.69
C ILE A 96 1.25 -6.39 -27.18
N GLU A 97 1.07 -5.48 -28.12
CA GLU A 97 -0.17 -5.26 -28.84
C GLU A 97 0.10 -5.46 -30.31
N SER A 98 -0.84 -6.07 -31.04
CA SER A 98 -0.75 -6.16 -32.48
C SER A 98 -2.10 -5.89 -33.13
N VAL A 99 -2.07 -5.31 -34.32
CA VAL A 99 -3.21 -5.19 -35.23
C VAL A 99 -2.99 -6.22 -36.34
N LEU A 100 -3.57 -7.41 -36.19
CA LEU A 100 -3.41 -8.49 -37.17
C LEU A 100 -4.25 -8.26 -38.42
N ALA A 101 -5.41 -7.61 -38.24
CA ALA A 101 -6.29 -7.08 -39.27
C ALA A 101 -7.00 -5.85 -38.71
N GLU A 102 -7.68 -5.06 -39.55
CA GLU A 102 -8.42 -3.86 -39.12
C GLU A 102 -9.36 -4.14 -37.93
N ASN A 103 -9.95 -5.34 -37.92
CA ASN A 103 -10.94 -5.78 -36.95
C ASN A 103 -10.45 -6.83 -35.95
N VAL A 104 -9.13 -7.12 -35.88
CA VAL A 104 -8.57 -8.15 -34.99
C VAL A 104 -7.35 -7.59 -34.27
N LYS A 105 -7.50 -7.33 -32.96
CA LYS A 105 -6.47 -6.69 -32.13
C LYS A 105 -6.17 -7.50 -30.87
N PRO A 106 -5.21 -8.45 -30.92
CA PRO A 106 -4.70 -9.12 -29.73
C PRO A 106 -3.79 -8.21 -28.90
N THR A 107 -3.82 -8.43 -27.59
CA THR A 107 -2.91 -7.84 -26.61
C THR A 107 -2.49 -8.93 -25.62
N ASN A 108 -1.20 -9.06 -25.37
CA ASN A 108 -0.68 -9.87 -24.27
C ASN A 108 0.10 -8.98 -23.31
N MET A 109 -0.08 -9.19 -22.01
CA MET A 109 0.64 -8.50 -20.96
C MET A 109 1.15 -9.51 -19.94
N THR A 110 2.45 -9.52 -19.71
CA THR A 110 3.10 -10.27 -18.63
C THR A 110 3.61 -9.30 -17.59
N ARG A 111 3.37 -9.60 -16.31
CA ARG A 111 3.91 -8.85 -15.17
C ARG A 111 4.57 -9.79 -14.18
N LEU A 112 5.79 -9.46 -13.83
CA LEU A 112 6.56 -10.07 -12.76
C LEU A 112 6.72 -9.02 -11.66
N GLY A 113 6.51 -9.40 -10.42
CA GLY A 113 6.75 -8.52 -9.29
C GLY A 113 7.20 -9.26 -8.06
N LYS A 114 7.97 -8.55 -7.25
CA LYS A 114 8.41 -8.98 -5.94
C LYS A 114 8.29 -7.79 -5.00
N THR A 115 7.65 -8.01 -3.86
CA THR A 115 7.57 -7.04 -2.78
C THR A 115 8.04 -7.70 -1.50
N HIS A 116 9.01 -7.08 -0.83
CA HIS A 116 9.39 -7.42 0.53
C HIS A 116 8.93 -6.30 1.46
N MET A 117 8.31 -6.69 2.57
CA MET A 117 7.90 -5.79 3.64
C MET A 117 8.48 -6.30 4.95
N GLN A 118 9.24 -5.44 5.61
CA GLN A 118 9.67 -5.64 6.97
C GLN A 118 9.14 -4.50 7.82
N ARG A 119 8.33 -4.83 8.82
CA ARG A 119 7.72 -3.83 9.69
C ARG A 119 7.72 -4.28 11.13
N VAL A 120 8.07 -3.37 12.02
CA VAL A 120 7.76 -3.47 13.44
C VAL A 120 7.00 -2.21 13.83
N LEU A 121 5.78 -2.41 14.33
CA LEU A 121 4.89 -1.34 14.77
C LEU A 121 4.51 -1.57 16.23
N THR A 122 4.61 -0.54 17.06
CA THR A 122 4.06 -0.57 18.42
C THR A 122 2.65 0.02 18.41
N GLY A 123 1.64 -0.83 18.60
CA GLY A 123 0.24 -0.43 18.70
C GLY A 123 -0.21 -0.25 20.16
N ILE A 124 -1.21 0.62 20.37
CA ILE A 124 -1.88 0.75 21.67
C ILE A 124 -2.71 -0.50 21.95
N ASN A 125 -2.56 -1.09 23.14
CA ASN A 125 -3.31 -2.28 23.55
C ASN A 125 -4.34 -1.95 24.65
N SER A 126 -3.88 -1.43 25.79
CA SER A 126 -4.76 -1.09 26.91
C SER A 126 -4.21 0.04 27.75
N LEU A 127 -5.07 0.62 28.59
CA LEU A 127 -4.68 1.61 29.59
C LEU A 127 -4.80 0.99 30.98
N SER A 128 -3.94 1.40 31.91
CA SER A 128 -4.01 0.96 33.30
C SER A 128 -3.71 2.11 34.25
N THR A 129 -4.57 2.28 35.25
CA THR A 129 -4.38 3.25 36.33
C THR A 129 -3.35 2.81 37.37
N LYS A 130 -2.93 1.53 37.34
CA LYS A 130 -2.14 0.87 38.38
C LYS A 130 -2.71 1.03 39.80
N GLY A 131 -4.02 1.25 39.93
CA GLY A 131 -4.66 1.53 41.22
C GLY A 131 -4.35 2.91 41.81
N SER A 132 -3.73 3.81 41.04
CA SER A 132 -3.46 5.20 41.43
C SER A 132 -4.57 6.13 40.94
N SER A 133 -4.94 7.09 41.79
CA SER A 133 -5.82 8.21 41.42
C SER A 133 -5.09 9.36 40.72
N ASN A 134 -3.75 9.35 40.70
CA ASN A 134 -2.93 10.35 40.03
C ASN A 134 -2.69 9.94 38.56
N PRO A 135 -3.16 10.73 37.57
CA PRO A 135 -3.02 10.41 36.16
C PRO A 135 -1.58 10.23 35.66
N ASN A 136 -0.60 10.81 36.36
CA ASN A 136 0.81 10.66 36.00
C ASN A 136 1.37 9.25 36.26
N ASP A 137 0.69 8.45 37.09
CA ASP A 137 1.09 7.07 37.38
C ASP A 137 0.46 6.06 36.40
N TRP A 138 -0.48 6.52 35.59
CA TRP A 138 -1.17 5.69 34.63
C TRP A 138 -0.24 5.33 33.48
N ILE A 139 -0.43 4.13 32.93
CA ILE A 139 0.36 3.62 31.83
C ILE A 139 -0.50 3.25 30.64
N VAL A 140 0.12 3.37 29.47
CA VAL A 140 -0.37 2.81 28.22
C VAL A 140 0.41 1.53 27.97
N ASN A 141 -0.29 0.41 27.94
CA ASN A 141 0.28 -0.86 27.53
C ASN A 141 0.29 -0.90 26.01
N CYS A 142 1.46 -1.08 25.43
CA CYS A 142 1.62 -1.22 23.99
C CYS A 142 1.98 -2.66 23.61
N SER A 143 1.67 -3.05 22.37
CA SER A 143 2.05 -4.34 21.79
C SER A 143 2.88 -4.13 20.53
N ARG A 144 4.01 -4.84 20.40
CA ARG A 144 4.81 -4.81 19.18
C ARG A 144 4.27 -5.82 18.18
N GLN A 145 4.02 -5.37 16.97
CA GLN A 145 3.42 -6.11 15.87
C GLN A 145 4.44 -6.17 14.73
N GLY A 146 4.97 -7.36 14.48
CA GLY A 146 5.96 -7.63 13.45
C GLY A 146 5.34 -8.19 12.18
N VAL A 147 5.82 -7.76 11.02
CA VAL A 147 5.59 -8.38 9.73
C VAL A 147 6.93 -8.52 9.04
N ASP A 148 7.26 -9.73 8.59
CA ASP A 148 8.33 -9.98 7.63
C ASP A 148 7.73 -10.85 6.53
N GLN A 149 7.54 -10.26 5.36
CA GLN A 149 6.78 -10.88 4.29
C GLN A 149 7.41 -10.59 2.94
N GLU A 150 7.64 -11.66 2.18
CA GLU A 150 7.98 -11.61 0.76
C GLU A 150 6.80 -12.11 -0.07
N ASN A 151 6.30 -11.26 -0.97
CA ASN A 151 5.28 -11.62 -1.95
C ASN A 151 5.90 -11.60 -3.34
N LYS A 152 5.63 -12.64 -4.12
CA LYS A 152 6.01 -12.74 -5.53
C LYS A 152 4.76 -12.94 -6.36
N ASN A 153 4.67 -12.25 -7.48
CA ASN A 153 3.62 -12.47 -8.45
C ASN A 153 4.19 -12.65 -9.86
N LEU A 154 3.59 -13.59 -10.57
CA LEU A 154 3.67 -13.70 -12.01
C LEU A 154 2.21 -13.66 -12.47
N ALA A 155 1.89 -12.76 -13.39
CA ALA A 155 0.60 -12.70 -14.02
C ALA A 155 0.79 -12.57 -15.53
N ASN A 156 -0.02 -13.29 -16.30
CA ASN A 156 -0.13 -13.10 -17.74
C ASN A 156 -1.59 -12.96 -18.12
N GLN A 157 -1.87 -11.97 -18.95
CA GLN A 157 -3.20 -11.73 -19.49
C GLN A 157 -3.10 -11.66 -21.01
N THR A 158 -3.96 -12.41 -21.69
CA THR A 158 -4.19 -12.29 -23.12
C THR A 158 -5.61 -11.79 -23.35
N THR A 159 -5.76 -10.77 -24.19
CA THR A 159 -7.03 -10.20 -24.58
C THR A 159 -7.10 -10.09 -26.09
N LEU A 160 -8.25 -10.41 -26.66
CA LEU A 160 -8.54 -10.32 -28.08
C LEU A 160 -9.75 -9.39 -28.26
N ASN A 161 -9.54 -8.29 -29.00
CA ASN A 161 -10.62 -7.41 -29.41
C ASN A 161 -10.98 -7.71 -30.87
N LEU A 162 -12.26 -7.94 -31.13
CA LEU A 162 -12.81 -8.28 -32.44
C LEU A 162 -13.96 -7.34 -32.78
N THR A 163 -13.96 -6.78 -33.99
CA THR A 163 -15.13 -6.09 -34.55
C THR A 163 -15.72 -6.97 -35.66
N LEU A 164 -17.00 -7.35 -35.52
CA LEU A 164 -17.67 -8.31 -36.40
C LEU A 164 -18.97 -7.72 -36.94
N LYS A 165 -19.24 -7.83 -38.24
CA LYS A 165 -20.55 -7.50 -38.80
C LYS A 165 -21.33 -8.77 -39.13
N THR A 166 -22.51 -8.91 -38.53
CA THR A 166 -23.48 -9.97 -38.85
C THR A 166 -24.71 -9.33 -39.49
N GLY A 167 -24.67 -9.13 -40.80
CA GLY A 167 -25.72 -8.42 -41.53
C GLY A 167 -25.73 -6.92 -41.20
N ALA A 168 -26.85 -6.42 -40.67
CA ALA A 168 -27.01 -5.01 -40.29
C ALA A 168 -26.43 -4.67 -38.90
N ILE A 169 -26.01 -5.66 -38.12
CA ILE A 169 -25.55 -5.49 -36.74
C ILE A 169 -24.02 -5.61 -36.69
N GLU A 170 -23.38 -4.63 -36.05
CA GLU A 170 -21.95 -4.63 -35.72
C GLU A 170 -21.76 -5.02 -34.25
N HIS A 171 -20.81 -5.91 -33.98
CA HIS A 171 -20.47 -6.40 -32.65
C HIS A 171 -19.02 -6.06 -32.34
N ASP A 172 -18.78 -5.41 -31.22
CA ASP A 172 -17.46 -5.29 -30.61
C ASP A 172 -17.34 -6.33 -29.49
N VAL A 173 -16.52 -7.34 -29.73
CA VAL A 173 -16.31 -8.46 -28.81
C VAL A 173 -14.93 -8.34 -28.17
N VAL A 174 -14.90 -8.44 -26.84
CA VAL A 174 -13.66 -8.54 -26.06
C VAL A 174 -13.67 -9.87 -25.33
N ALA A 175 -12.69 -10.70 -25.62
CA ALA A 175 -12.48 -11.99 -24.95
C ALA A 175 -11.06 -12.06 -24.38
N GLY A 176 -10.86 -12.79 -23.29
CA GLY A 176 -9.52 -12.91 -22.71
C GLY A 176 -9.38 -14.05 -21.72
N ILE A 177 -8.12 -14.37 -21.43
CA ILE A 177 -7.70 -15.34 -20.43
C ILE A 177 -6.62 -14.71 -19.54
N ALA A 178 -6.59 -15.10 -18.26
CA ALA A 178 -5.59 -14.66 -17.31
C ALA A 178 -5.13 -15.84 -16.45
N PHE A 179 -3.85 -15.82 -16.06
CA PHE A 179 -3.25 -16.76 -15.12
C PHE A 179 -2.16 -16.08 -14.31
#